data_AF-X1HBW1-F1
#
_entry.id   AF-X1HBW1-F1
#
_cell.length_a   1.000
_cell.length_b   1.000
_cell.length_c   1.000
_cell.angle_alpha   90.00
_cell.angle_beta   90.00
_cell.angle_gamma   90.00
#
_symmetry.space_group_name_H-M   'P 1'
#
loop_
_entity.id
_entity.type
_entity.pdbx_description
1 polymer ?
#
loop_
_entity_poly.entity_id
_entity_poly.type
_entity_poly.pdbx_seq_one_letter_code
_entity_poly.pdbx_strand_id
1 'polypeptide(L)'
;MAEFLNNPPGVYGTQYTGKEEAFSGRFYEMLLSNGGALFDPAWKPVFNSPIGVKTLNYFKKLYQNGLVPPGVVNYVWDDVAKNFATGKIAFHLDWGGWYPWYRDPKASKVAEVFDYAPMPKGDSGIRVHWSGCHSFSVLDTSKNKEAAVSLVKYLSSKETGIYEAELGFGAVRTSVWDYSIKSTTEPRKRHFYEVYKYCLAKNRVVTPPLIPEWPAFSNILFPELQAAVLEEKPVKKALDDAARKPRR
;
A
#
# COMPACT_ATOMS: atom_id res chain seq x y z
N MET A 1 -19.60 -3.33 3.51
CA MET A 1 -18.89 -4.46 2.87
C MET A 1 -18.08 -5.27 3.88
N ALA A 2 -17.10 -4.68 4.58
CA ALA A 2 -16.32 -5.40 5.60
C ALA A 2 -17.20 -6.11 6.63
N GLU A 3 -18.16 -5.39 7.24
CA GLU A 3 -19.12 -5.97 8.21
C GLU A 3 -19.92 -7.16 7.65
N PHE A 4 -20.37 -7.06 6.40
CA PHE A 4 -21.14 -8.12 5.73
C PHE A 4 -20.33 -9.39 5.47
N LEU A 5 -19.05 -9.25 5.14
CA LEU A 5 -18.14 -10.36 4.83
C LEU A 5 -17.38 -10.89 6.06
N ASN A 6 -17.61 -10.31 7.24
CA ASN A 6 -16.88 -10.65 8.45
C ASN A 6 -17.45 -11.92 9.10
N ASN A 7 -16.61 -12.94 9.26
CA ASN A 7 -16.92 -14.16 10.01
C ASN A 7 -15.69 -14.67 10.80
N PRO A 8 -15.24 -13.94 11.85
CA PRO A 8 -14.08 -14.33 12.63
C PRO A 8 -14.30 -15.63 13.43
N PRO A 9 -13.24 -16.42 13.71
CA PRO A 9 -11.85 -16.19 13.29
C PRO A 9 -11.53 -16.72 11.89
N GLY A 10 -12.52 -17.25 11.15
CA GLY A 10 -12.33 -17.89 9.85
C GLY A 10 -11.98 -16.90 8.74
N VAL A 11 -12.80 -15.85 8.58
CA VAL A 11 -12.60 -14.77 7.61
C VAL A 11 -12.84 -13.44 8.30
N TYR A 12 -11.88 -12.52 8.20
CA TYR A 12 -12.06 -11.13 8.59
C TYR A 12 -12.50 -10.31 7.39
N GLY A 13 -13.40 -9.35 7.61
CA GLY A 13 -13.96 -8.51 6.57
C GLY A 13 -12.89 -7.74 5.79
N THR A 14 -11.84 -7.27 6.46
CA THR A 14 -10.70 -6.61 5.82
C THR A 14 -9.42 -6.68 6.67
N GLN A 15 -8.38 -5.97 6.27
CA GLN A 15 -7.15 -5.73 7.06
C GLN A 15 -6.42 -4.48 6.54
N TYR A 16 -5.43 -4.05 7.30
CA TYR A 16 -4.49 -2.99 6.93
C TYR A 16 -3.12 -3.28 7.56
N THR A 17 -2.09 -2.51 7.21
CA THR A 17 -0.78 -2.55 7.86
C THR A 17 -0.81 -1.66 9.10
N GLY A 18 -0.40 -2.18 10.26
CA GLY A 18 -0.60 -1.53 11.55
C GLY A 18 0.65 -1.05 12.26
N LYS A 19 1.84 -1.27 11.69
CA LYS A 19 3.11 -0.73 12.21
C LYS A 19 4.02 -0.17 11.13
N GLU A 20 5.07 0.50 11.59
CA GLU A 20 6.15 1.06 10.78
C GLU A 20 5.65 2.01 9.68
N GLU A 21 6.48 2.29 8.67
CA GLU A 21 6.10 3.10 7.53
C GLU A 21 4.91 2.54 6.77
N ALA A 22 4.69 1.22 6.85
CA ALA A 22 3.55 0.59 6.23
C ALA A 22 2.21 1.17 6.75
N PHE A 23 2.10 1.44 8.05
CA PHE A 23 0.90 2.08 8.61
C PHE A 23 0.85 3.59 8.32
N SER A 24 1.99 4.29 8.41
CA SER A 24 2.09 5.70 8.02
C SER A 24 1.61 5.93 6.58
N GLY A 25 2.07 5.10 5.65
CA GLY A 25 1.70 5.13 4.24
C GLY A 25 0.22 4.83 4.02
N ARG A 26 -0.31 3.78 4.67
CA ARG A 26 -1.74 3.45 4.59
C ARG A 26 -2.64 4.55 5.16
N PHE A 27 -2.25 5.17 6.26
CA PHE A 27 -2.95 6.33 6.80
C PHE A 27 -2.88 7.54 5.85
N TYR A 28 -1.70 7.81 5.30
CA TYR A 28 -1.48 8.94 4.40
C TYR A 28 -2.31 8.82 3.12
N GLU A 29 -2.37 7.64 2.52
CA GLU A 29 -3.22 7.32 1.38
C GLU A 29 -4.70 7.64 1.63
N MET A 30 -5.23 7.13 2.75
CA MET A 30 -6.62 7.32 3.14
C MET A 30 -6.89 8.78 3.51
N LEU A 31 -5.95 9.46 4.16
CA LEU A 31 -6.03 10.87 4.51
C LEU A 31 -6.21 11.73 3.26
N LEU A 32 -5.37 11.53 2.24
CA LEU A 32 -5.45 12.27 0.99
C LEU A 32 -6.73 11.92 0.21
N SER A 33 -7.15 10.65 0.20
CA SER A 33 -8.42 10.24 -0.43
C SER A 33 -9.63 10.91 0.23
N ASN A 34 -9.56 11.21 1.53
CA ASN A 34 -10.58 11.96 2.26
C ASN A 34 -10.45 13.49 2.13
N GLY A 35 -9.50 14.00 1.33
CA GLY A 35 -9.28 15.43 1.11
C GLY A 35 -8.42 16.11 2.17
N GLY A 36 -7.75 15.34 3.03
CA GLY A 36 -6.78 15.85 3.99
C GLY A 36 -5.41 16.06 3.39
N ALA A 37 -4.46 16.48 4.23
CA ALA A 37 -3.06 16.64 3.86
C ALA A 37 -2.16 16.25 5.04
N LEU A 38 -0.97 15.72 4.72
CA LEU A 38 0.03 15.40 5.73
C LEU A 38 0.79 16.66 6.18
N PHE A 39 1.19 17.48 5.21
CA PHE A 39 1.87 18.76 5.42
C PHE A 39 1.19 19.88 4.63
N ASP A 40 1.29 21.12 5.12
CA ASP A 40 0.96 22.33 4.38
C ASP A 40 2.10 22.73 3.41
N PRO A 41 1.94 23.79 2.58
CA PRO A 41 2.99 24.25 1.67
C PRO A 41 4.29 24.73 2.36
N ALA A 42 4.22 25.10 3.64
CA ALA A 42 5.36 25.46 4.47
C ALA A 42 5.97 24.24 5.19
N TRP A 43 5.59 23.03 4.76
CA TRP A 43 5.98 21.76 5.35
C TRP A 43 5.55 21.60 6.81
N LYS A 44 4.55 22.30 7.34
CA LYS A 44 4.08 22.06 8.71
C LYS A 44 3.10 20.88 8.74
N PRO A 45 3.18 19.97 9.72
CA PRO A 45 2.20 18.91 9.89
C PRO A 45 0.77 19.44 10.04
N VAL A 46 -0.17 18.96 9.22
CA VAL A 46 -1.61 19.34 9.26
C VAL A 46 -2.57 18.15 9.27
N PHE A 47 -2.04 16.94 9.41
CA PHE A 47 -2.82 15.71 9.49
C PHE A 47 -3.66 15.58 10.77
N ASN A 48 -3.48 16.45 11.77
CA ASN A 48 -4.30 16.52 12.97
C ASN A 48 -5.60 17.34 12.78
N SER A 49 -5.93 17.70 11.53
CA SER A 49 -7.20 18.31 11.14
C SER A 49 -8.41 17.40 11.42
N PRO A 50 -9.65 17.94 11.38
CA PRO A 50 -10.86 17.12 11.48
C PRO A 50 -10.91 15.94 10.49
N ILE A 51 -10.36 16.13 9.28
CA ILE A 51 -10.28 15.05 8.27
C ILE A 51 -9.34 13.96 8.75
N GLY A 52 -8.17 14.28 9.30
CA GLY A 52 -7.26 13.26 9.82
C GLY A 52 -7.78 12.55 11.06
N VAL A 53 -8.51 13.26 11.93
CA VAL A 53 -9.24 12.63 13.04
C VAL A 53 -10.28 11.65 12.51
N LYS A 54 -11.06 12.02 11.48
CA LYS A 54 -12.04 11.12 10.84
C LYS A 54 -11.35 9.90 10.23
N THR A 55 -10.25 10.11 9.51
CA THR A 55 -9.46 9.03 8.88
C THR A 55 -8.90 8.06 9.93
N LEU A 56 -8.28 8.53 11.01
CA LEU A 56 -7.75 7.63 12.04
C LEU A 56 -8.87 6.90 12.80
N ASN A 57 -10.01 7.57 13.04
CA ASN A 57 -11.19 6.91 13.59
C ASN A 57 -11.72 5.79 12.70
N TYR A 58 -11.55 5.85 11.38
CA TYR A 58 -11.93 4.75 10.50
C TYR A 58 -11.11 3.49 10.80
N PHE A 59 -9.78 3.59 10.88
CA PHE A 59 -8.92 2.47 11.26
C PHE A 59 -9.26 1.93 12.66
N LYS A 60 -9.45 2.84 13.63
CA LYS A 60 -9.89 2.47 14.98
C LYS A 60 -11.20 1.67 14.94
N LYS A 61 -12.21 2.13 14.20
CA LYS A 61 -13.50 1.41 14.09
C LYS A 61 -13.36 0.03 13.46
N LEU A 62 -12.53 -0.13 12.44
CA LEU A 62 -12.27 -1.45 11.84
C LEU A 62 -11.70 -2.42 12.88
N TYR A 63 -10.77 -1.96 13.71
CA TYR A 63 -10.19 -2.75 14.79
C TYR A 63 -11.20 -3.07 15.89
N GLN A 64 -11.88 -2.06 16.43
CA GLN A 64 -12.81 -2.19 17.55
C GLN A 64 -14.03 -3.06 17.21
N ASN A 65 -14.49 -3.01 15.95
CA ASN A 65 -15.60 -3.84 15.49
C ASN A 65 -15.17 -5.26 15.09
N GLY A 66 -13.92 -5.65 15.31
CA GLY A 66 -13.41 -6.99 14.98
C GLY A 66 -13.45 -7.30 13.48
N LEU A 67 -13.33 -6.28 12.62
CA LEU A 67 -13.39 -6.42 11.16
C LEU A 67 -12.03 -6.75 10.53
N VAL A 68 -10.98 -6.73 11.35
CA VAL A 68 -9.59 -7.02 10.99
C VAL A 68 -9.00 -8.00 12.01
N PRO A 69 -7.97 -8.77 11.64
CA PRO A 69 -7.33 -9.67 12.60
C PRO A 69 -6.82 -8.90 13.83
N PRO A 70 -6.90 -9.47 15.05
CA PRO A 70 -6.40 -8.79 16.26
C PRO A 70 -4.91 -8.43 16.18
N GLY A 71 -4.13 -9.21 15.43
CA GLY A 71 -2.71 -8.98 15.21
C GLY A 71 -2.38 -7.84 14.23
N VAL A 72 -3.38 -7.15 13.64
CA VAL A 72 -3.18 -6.15 12.57
C VAL A 72 -2.19 -5.06 12.94
N VAL A 73 -2.11 -4.69 14.22
CA VAL A 73 -1.18 -3.69 14.77
C VAL A 73 0.29 -4.11 14.64
N ASN A 74 0.57 -5.38 14.36
CA ASN A 74 1.92 -5.91 14.15
C ASN A 74 2.25 -6.16 12.68
N TYR A 75 1.29 -5.98 11.76
CA TYR A 75 1.45 -6.37 10.37
C TYR A 75 2.12 -5.30 9.52
N VAL A 76 3.04 -5.75 8.67
CA VAL A 76 3.55 -5.03 7.51
C VAL A 76 3.03 -5.67 6.21
N TRP A 77 3.59 -5.26 5.07
CA TRP A 77 3.10 -5.66 3.74
C TRP A 77 3.07 -7.17 3.52
N ASP A 78 4.12 -7.88 3.93
CA ASP A 78 4.21 -9.34 3.76
C ASP A 78 3.17 -10.08 4.62
N ASP A 79 2.89 -9.59 5.82
CA ASP A 79 1.90 -10.19 6.73
C ASP A 79 0.50 -10.08 6.16
N VAL A 80 0.12 -8.90 5.68
CA VAL A 80 -1.22 -8.71 5.08
C VAL A 80 -1.34 -9.56 3.82
N ALA A 81 -0.29 -9.64 3.00
CA ALA A 81 -0.33 -10.44 1.79
C ALA A 81 -0.47 -11.94 2.10
N LYS A 82 0.30 -12.43 3.07
CA LYS A 82 0.18 -13.80 3.57
C LYS A 82 -1.22 -14.11 4.10
N ASN A 83 -1.82 -13.20 4.87
CA ASN A 83 -3.16 -13.41 5.41
C ASN A 83 -4.21 -13.54 4.29
N PHE A 84 -4.11 -12.71 3.26
CA PHE A 84 -4.98 -12.81 2.08
C PHE A 84 -4.75 -14.11 1.32
N ALA A 85 -3.49 -14.47 1.03
CA ALA A 85 -3.12 -15.74 0.40
C ALA A 85 -3.65 -16.97 1.17
N THR A 86 -3.73 -16.90 2.50
CA THR A 86 -4.28 -17.99 3.33
C THR A 86 -5.81 -18.01 3.42
N GLY A 87 -6.51 -17.11 2.72
CA GLY A 87 -7.97 -17.04 2.66
C GLY A 87 -8.62 -16.48 3.92
N LYS A 88 -7.87 -15.79 4.78
CA LYS A 88 -8.38 -15.24 6.05
C LYS A 88 -9.03 -13.87 5.94
N ILE A 89 -8.97 -13.25 4.76
CA ILE A 89 -9.32 -11.85 4.55
C ILE A 89 -10.23 -11.78 3.33
N ALA A 90 -11.42 -11.19 3.48
CA ALA A 90 -12.38 -11.11 2.38
C ALA A 90 -11.94 -10.13 1.29
N PHE A 91 -11.45 -8.94 1.67
CA PHE A 91 -10.82 -7.98 0.76
C PHE A 91 -9.89 -7.04 1.53
N HIS A 92 -8.88 -6.49 0.87
CA HIS A 92 -8.07 -5.41 1.43
C HIS A 92 -7.42 -4.58 0.31
N LEU A 93 -6.80 -3.49 0.70
CA LEU A 93 -5.92 -2.74 -0.18
C LEU A 93 -4.53 -3.35 -0.13
N ASP A 94 -3.91 -3.56 -1.29
CA ASP A 94 -2.61 -4.21 -1.37
C ASP A 94 -1.81 -3.85 -2.62
N TRP A 95 -0.55 -4.28 -2.63
CA TRP A 95 0.36 -4.15 -3.76
C TRP A 95 0.03 -5.17 -4.85
N GLY A 96 -0.12 -4.70 -6.09
CA GLY A 96 -0.28 -5.61 -7.22
C GLY A 96 0.91 -6.54 -7.47
N GLY A 97 2.07 -6.26 -6.87
CA GLY A 97 3.26 -7.14 -6.91
C GLY A 97 3.03 -8.54 -6.32
N TRP A 98 1.97 -8.73 -5.53
CA TRP A 98 1.62 -10.02 -4.95
C TRP A 98 0.83 -10.93 -5.89
N TYR A 99 0.41 -10.45 -7.08
CA TYR A 99 -0.37 -11.24 -8.04
C TYR A 99 0.22 -12.63 -8.31
N PRO A 100 1.54 -12.79 -8.61
CA PRO A 100 2.13 -14.12 -8.86
C PRO A 100 1.97 -15.08 -7.69
N TRP A 101 2.08 -14.57 -6.47
CA TRP A 101 1.89 -15.38 -5.26
C TRP A 101 0.41 -15.75 -5.09
N TYR A 102 -0.50 -14.79 -5.23
CA TYR A 102 -1.92 -15.05 -5.05
C TYR A 102 -2.47 -16.07 -6.03
N ARG A 103 -1.97 -16.11 -7.26
CA ARG A 103 -2.40 -17.06 -8.30
C ARG A 103 -1.75 -18.43 -8.25
N ASP A 104 -0.82 -18.69 -7.34
CA ASP A 104 -0.17 -20.00 -7.24
C ASP A 104 -0.97 -20.91 -6.30
N PRO A 105 -1.67 -21.95 -6.80
CA PRO A 105 -2.46 -22.84 -5.96
C PRO A 105 -1.63 -23.66 -4.97
N LYS A 106 -0.30 -23.73 -5.14
CA LYS A 106 0.61 -24.36 -4.17
C LYS A 106 0.92 -23.44 -2.99
N ALA A 107 0.83 -22.13 -3.19
CA ALA A 107 1.22 -21.11 -2.21
C ALA A 107 0.04 -20.29 -1.67
N SER A 108 -1.13 -20.35 -2.30
CA SER A 108 -2.29 -19.51 -2.03
C SER A 108 -3.60 -20.30 -2.09
N LYS A 109 -4.40 -20.20 -1.02
CA LYS A 109 -5.75 -20.76 -0.94
C LYS A 109 -6.78 -19.97 -1.74
N VAL A 110 -6.44 -18.74 -2.13
CA VAL A 110 -7.34 -17.88 -2.92
C VAL A 110 -7.06 -17.95 -4.42
N ALA A 111 -6.09 -18.77 -4.87
CA ALA A 111 -5.58 -18.80 -6.24
C ALA A 111 -6.63 -18.87 -7.34
N GLU A 112 -7.76 -19.54 -7.07
CA GLU A 112 -8.83 -19.70 -8.05
C GLU A 112 -9.98 -18.71 -7.89
N VAL A 113 -9.98 -17.87 -6.84
CA VAL A 113 -11.16 -17.06 -6.45
C VAL A 113 -10.89 -15.58 -6.17
N PHE A 114 -9.63 -15.14 -6.06
CA PHE A 114 -9.32 -13.72 -5.86
C PHE A 114 -9.52 -12.91 -7.15
N ASP A 115 -9.72 -11.59 -7.00
CA ASP A 115 -9.67 -10.65 -8.11
C ASP A 115 -9.23 -9.25 -7.63
N TYR A 116 -8.99 -8.33 -8.56
CA TYR A 116 -8.60 -6.95 -8.31
C TYR A 116 -9.68 -5.95 -8.71
N ALA A 117 -9.80 -4.88 -7.94
CA ALA A 117 -10.64 -3.74 -8.27
C ALA A 117 -9.97 -2.43 -7.81
N PRO A 118 -10.30 -1.28 -8.42
CA PRO A 118 -9.88 0.00 -7.86
C PRO A 118 -10.40 0.18 -6.42
N MET A 119 -9.52 0.58 -5.50
CA MET A 119 -9.90 0.92 -4.12
C MET A 119 -11.07 1.91 -4.09
N PRO A 120 -11.98 1.91 -3.10
CA PRO A 120 -13.09 2.87 -3.00
C PRO A 120 -12.65 4.35 -2.98
N LYS A 121 -13.56 5.27 -3.33
CA LYS A 121 -13.27 6.71 -3.30
C LYS A 121 -13.33 7.14 -1.85
N GLY A 122 -12.42 8.02 -1.43
CA GLY A 122 -12.58 8.69 -0.15
C GLY A 122 -13.63 9.80 -0.21
N ASP A 123 -13.84 10.49 0.91
CA ASP A 123 -14.86 11.53 1.05
C ASP A 123 -14.71 12.68 0.04
N SER A 124 -13.51 12.91 -0.48
CA SER A 124 -13.26 13.95 -1.49
C SER A 124 -13.59 13.50 -2.93
N GLY A 125 -14.10 12.29 -3.12
CA GLY A 125 -14.52 11.77 -4.42
C GLY A 125 -13.38 11.30 -5.33
N ILE A 126 -12.15 11.22 -4.80
CA ILE A 126 -10.97 10.70 -5.52
C ILE A 126 -10.43 9.42 -4.89
N ARG A 127 -9.55 8.75 -5.62
CA ARG A 127 -8.71 7.64 -5.15
C ARG A 127 -7.27 8.12 -5.10
N VAL A 128 -6.62 7.94 -3.97
CA VAL A 128 -5.18 8.16 -3.81
C VAL A 128 -4.55 6.82 -3.47
N HIS A 129 -3.46 6.47 -4.13
CA HIS A 129 -2.74 5.21 -3.92
C HIS A 129 -1.37 5.50 -3.31
N TRP A 130 -1.06 4.87 -2.19
CA TRP A 130 0.30 4.80 -1.70
C TRP A 130 1.12 3.90 -2.61
N SER A 131 2.21 4.42 -3.14
CA SER A 131 3.03 3.76 -4.13
C SER A 131 4.51 3.87 -3.79
N GLY A 132 5.25 2.88 -4.24
CA GLY A 132 6.68 2.77 -4.09
C GLY A 132 7.19 1.85 -5.17
N CYS A 133 8.50 1.74 -5.26
CA CYS A 133 9.16 0.79 -6.13
C CYS A 133 10.45 0.31 -5.46
N HIS A 134 10.91 -0.86 -5.88
CA HIS A 134 12.30 -1.22 -5.70
C HIS A 134 13.09 -0.62 -6.87
N SER A 135 14.18 0.05 -6.54
CA SER A 135 15.08 0.67 -7.53
C SER A 135 16.47 0.09 -7.37
N PHE A 136 17.20 -0.02 -8.47
CA PHE A 136 18.60 -0.42 -8.46
C PHE A 136 19.50 0.81 -8.33
N SER A 137 20.54 0.71 -7.51
CA SER A 137 21.57 1.75 -7.35
C SER A 137 22.95 1.15 -7.55
N VAL A 138 23.86 1.93 -8.15
CA VAL A 138 25.28 1.59 -8.26
C VAL A 138 26.03 2.39 -7.21
N LEU A 139 26.76 1.72 -6.32
CA LEU A 139 27.58 2.38 -5.31
C LEU A 139 28.69 3.21 -5.97
N ASP A 140 28.93 4.41 -5.45
CA ASP A 140 30.00 5.31 -5.87
C ASP A 140 31.40 4.70 -5.69
N THR A 141 31.55 3.81 -4.72
CA THR A 141 32.75 3.03 -4.39
C THR A 141 32.93 1.78 -5.25
N SER A 142 31.99 1.46 -6.17
CA SER A 142 32.11 0.29 -7.03
C SER A 142 33.38 0.35 -7.88
N LYS A 143 34.14 -0.75 -7.87
CA LYS A 143 35.33 -0.94 -8.73
C LYS A 143 34.97 -1.31 -10.17
N ASN A 144 33.72 -1.69 -10.43
CA ASN A 144 33.24 -2.17 -11.74
C ASN A 144 31.98 -1.38 -12.19
N LYS A 145 32.08 -0.05 -12.21
CA LYS A 145 30.92 0.85 -12.47
C LYS A 145 30.25 0.57 -13.81
N GLU A 146 31.02 0.37 -14.88
CA GLU A 146 30.48 0.13 -16.22
C GLU A 146 29.67 -1.16 -16.29
N ALA A 147 30.20 -2.25 -15.74
CA ALA A 147 29.50 -3.53 -15.67
C ALA A 147 28.23 -3.43 -14.81
N ALA A 148 28.30 -2.76 -13.66
CA ALA A 148 27.14 -2.55 -12.79
C ALA A 148 26.04 -1.72 -13.49
N VAL A 149 26.42 -0.64 -14.19
CA VAL A 149 25.48 0.17 -14.98
C VAL A 149 24.88 -0.66 -16.13
N SER A 150 25.67 -1.49 -16.79
CA SER A 150 25.19 -2.39 -17.85
C SER A 150 24.12 -3.36 -17.31
N LEU A 151 24.36 -3.95 -16.14
CA LEU A 151 23.39 -4.81 -15.47
C LEU A 151 22.10 -4.06 -15.13
N VAL A 152 22.18 -2.86 -14.55
CA VAL A 152 20.98 -2.05 -14.25
C VAL A 152 20.18 -1.71 -15.51
N LYS A 153 20.87 -1.40 -16.63
CA LYS A 153 20.22 -1.16 -17.93
C LYS A 153 19.49 -2.40 -18.44
N TYR A 154 20.11 -3.57 -18.30
CA TYR A 154 19.48 -4.84 -18.67
C TYR A 154 18.26 -5.12 -17.80
N LEU A 155 18.40 -5.10 -16.47
CA LEU A 155 17.32 -5.38 -15.52
C LEU A 155 16.12 -4.43 -15.68
N SER A 156 16.37 -3.18 -16.06
CA SER A 156 15.31 -2.20 -16.32
C SER A 156 14.90 -2.10 -17.78
N SER A 157 15.33 -3.02 -18.66
CA SER A 157 15.01 -3.02 -20.08
C SER A 157 13.54 -3.33 -20.36
N LYS A 158 13.07 -3.07 -21.59
CA LYS A 158 11.73 -3.48 -22.02
C LYS A 158 11.57 -5.00 -22.01
N GLU A 159 12.62 -5.72 -22.41
CA GLU A 159 12.62 -7.19 -22.47
C GLU A 159 12.46 -7.80 -21.08
N THR A 160 13.26 -7.36 -20.11
CA THR A 160 13.12 -7.81 -18.72
C THR A 160 11.76 -7.45 -18.14
N GLY A 161 11.25 -6.23 -18.43
CA GLY A 161 9.91 -5.85 -18.00
C GLY A 161 8.80 -6.72 -18.61
N ILE A 162 8.93 -7.14 -19.86
CA ILE A 162 8.00 -8.10 -20.49
C ILE A 162 8.08 -9.45 -19.78
N TYR A 163 9.29 -9.95 -19.53
CA TYR A 163 9.51 -11.21 -18.82
C TYR A 163 8.88 -11.19 -17.41
N GLU A 164 9.10 -10.13 -16.63
CA GLU A 164 8.47 -9.98 -15.30
C GLU A 164 6.94 -9.93 -15.39
N ALA A 165 6.39 -9.25 -16.41
CA ALA A 165 4.96 -9.28 -16.66
C ALA A 165 4.48 -10.69 -17.03
N GLU A 166 5.23 -11.50 -17.79
CA GLU A 166 4.84 -12.90 -18.05
C GLU A 166 4.72 -13.73 -16.75
N LEU A 167 5.52 -13.43 -15.73
CA LEU A 167 5.41 -14.01 -14.39
C LEU A 167 4.22 -13.46 -13.57
N GLY A 168 3.64 -12.33 -13.99
CA GLY A 168 2.48 -11.72 -13.33
C GLY A 168 2.80 -10.48 -12.51
N PHE A 169 4.02 -9.96 -12.57
CA PHE A 169 4.35 -8.68 -11.94
C PHE A 169 3.80 -7.51 -12.77
N GLY A 170 3.66 -6.35 -12.10
CA GLY A 170 3.33 -5.09 -12.76
C GLY A 170 4.55 -4.51 -13.46
N ALA A 171 4.33 -3.68 -14.48
CA ALA A 171 5.41 -3.06 -15.24
C ALA A 171 5.72 -1.62 -14.79
N VAL A 172 7.00 -1.26 -14.81
CA VAL A 172 7.46 0.13 -14.59
C VAL A 172 7.54 0.95 -15.88
N ARG A 173 7.40 0.30 -17.05
CA ARG A 173 7.40 0.94 -18.37
C ARG A 173 6.00 0.96 -18.97
N THR A 174 5.54 2.12 -19.42
CA THR A 174 4.27 2.28 -20.14
C THR A 174 4.17 1.37 -21.37
N SER A 175 5.26 1.22 -22.12
CA SER A 175 5.32 0.36 -23.32
C SER A 175 5.22 -1.14 -23.05
N VAL A 176 5.38 -1.58 -21.80
CA VAL A 176 5.18 -2.98 -21.40
C VAL A 176 3.71 -3.22 -21.07
N TRP A 177 3.01 -2.28 -20.42
CA TRP A 177 1.59 -2.43 -20.09
C TRP A 177 0.71 -2.73 -21.32
N ASP A 178 0.91 -2.01 -22.43
CA ASP A 178 0.14 -2.25 -23.67
C ASP A 178 0.40 -3.64 -24.25
N TYR A 179 1.66 -4.08 -24.22
CA TYR A 179 2.04 -5.42 -24.64
C TYR A 179 1.38 -6.47 -23.75
N SER A 180 1.54 -6.35 -22.43
CA SER A 180 1.04 -7.32 -21.44
C SER A 180 -0.47 -7.50 -21.50
N ILE A 181 -1.24 -6.42 -21.64
CA ILE A 181 -2.71 -6.50 -21.77
C ILE A 181 -3.10 -7.23 -23.06
N LYS A 182 -2.44 -6.88 -24.19
CA LYS A 182 -2.73 -7.48 -25.49
C LYS A 182 -2.31 -8.96 -25.58
N SER A 183 -1.17 -9.32 -25.00
CA SER A 183 -0.59 -10.66 -25.10
C SER A 183 -1.16 -11.65 -24.07
N THR A 184 -1.65 -11.17 -22.94
CA THR A 184 -2.21 -12.04 -21.90
C THR A 184 -3.56 -12.61 -22.34
N THR A 185 -3.67 -13.94 -22.43
CA THR A 185 -4.92 -14.65 -22.76
C THR A 185 -5.74 -15.02 -21.52
N GLU A 186 -5.10 -15.18 -20.37
CA GLU A 186 -5.75 -15.52 -19.10
C GLU A 186 -6.60 -14.33 -18.61
N PRO A 187 -7.94 -14.47 -18.50
CA PRO A 187 -8.83 -13.34 -18.26
C PRO A 187 -8.56 -12.57 -16.96
N ARG A 188 -8.26 -13.25 -15.84
CA ARG A 188 -8.02 -12.59 -14.55
C ARG A 188 -6.72 -11.80 -14.55
N LYS A 189 -5.65 -12.35 -15.12
CA LYS A 189 -4.37 -11.65 -15.28
C LYS A 189 -4.51 -10.44 -16.19
N ARG A 190 -5.29 -10.57 -17.29
CA ARG A 190 -5.62 -9.43 -18.14
C ARG A 190 -6.38 -8.37 -17.36
N HIS A 191 -7.39 -8.77 -16.59
CA HIS A 191 -8.17 -7.85 -15.76
C HIS A 191 -7.30 -7.13 -14.72
N PHE A 192 -6.41 -7.85 -14.04
CA PHE A 192 -5.40 -7.27 -13.14
C PHE A 192 -4.59 -6.17 -13.83
N TYR A 193 -4.10 -6.40 -15.04
CA TYR A 193 -3.35 -5.41 -15.80
C TYR A 193 -4.18 -4.20 -16.24
N GLU A 194 -5.42 -4.42 -16.65
CA GLU A 194 -6.35 -3.34 -16.99
C GLU A 194 -6.63 -2.46 -15.77
N VAL A 195 -6.93 -3.06 -14.61
CA VAL A 195 -7.16 -2.34 -13.34
C VAL A 195 -5.92 -1.58 -12.90
N TYR A 196 -4.73 -2.21 -12.97
CA TYR A 196 -3.48 -1.57 -12.57
C TYR A 196 -3.19 -0.36 -13.47
N LYS A 197 -3.21 -0.55 -14.80
CA LYS A 197 -2.98 0.52 -15.77
C LYS A 197 -4.01 1.65 -15.61
N TYR A 198 -5.28 1.31 -15.41
CA TYR A 198 -6.32 2.29 -15.13
C TYR A 198 -5.98 3.11 -13.88
N CYS A 199 -5.59 2.45 -12.78
CA CYS A 199 -5.28 3.16 -11.53
C CYS A 199 -4.08 4.10 -11.68
N LEU A 200 -3.00 3.66 -12.34
CA LEU A 200 -1.85 4.50 -12.63
C LEU A 200 -2.20 5.72 -13.51
N ALA A 201 -3.13 5.56 -14.45
CA ALA A 201 -3.49 6.62 -15.40
C ALA A 201 -4.57 7.58 -14.89
N LYS A 202 -5.45 7.14 -13.99
CA LYS A 202 -6.67 7.88 -13.61
C LYS A 202 -6.74 8.28 -12.15
N ASN A 203 -5.93 7.67 -11.28
CA ASN A 203 -5.94 7.98 -9.86
C ASN A 203 -4.69 8.78 -9.48
N ARG A 204 -4.74 9.43 -8.32
CA ARG A 204 -3.57 10.08 -7.76
C ARG A 204 -2.67 9.01 -7.15
N VAL A 205 -1.39 9.06 -7.45
CA VAL A 205 -0.37 8.18 -6.88
C VAL A 205 0.57 9.03 -6.04
N VAL A 206 0.89 8.59 -4.82
CA VAL A 206 1.82 9.28 -3.93
C VAL A 206 2.88 8.33 -3.42
N THR A 207 4.10 8.81 -3.30
CA THR A 207 5.22 8.11 -2.66
C THR A 207 5.37 8.55 -1.22
N PRO A 208 6.25 7.89 -0.44
CA PRO A 208 6.95 8.59 0.62
C PRO A 208 7.37 10.00 0.20
N PRO A 209 7.15 11.04 1.04
CA PRO A 209 7.82 12.32 0.90
C PRO A 209 9.32 12.12 0.65
N LEU A 210 9.81 12.64 -0.47
CA LEU A 210 11.20 12.47 -0.91
C LEU A 210 12.16 13.43 -0.18
N ILE A 211 12.14 13.37 1.14
CA ILE A 211 12.97 14.17 2.05
C ILE A 211 13.74 13.24 3.01
N PRO A 212 14.96 13.60 3.44
CA PRO A 212 15.76 12.78 4.36
C PRO A 212 15.08 12.49 5.70
N GLU A 213 14.19 13.37 6.14
CA GLU A 213 13.51 13.30 7.44
C GLU A 213 12.32 12.34 7.44
N TRP A 214 11.90 11.82 6.27
CA TRP A 214 10.71 10.98 6.16
C TRP A 214 10.76 9.73 7.07
N PRO A 215 11.86 8.95 7.12
CA PRO A 215 11.93 7.79 8.02
C PRO A 215 11.77 8.19 9.50
N ALA A 216 12.42 9.28 9.93
CA ALA A 216 12.30 9.78 11.30
C ALA A 216 10.87 10.25 11.61
N PHE A 217 10.25 10.97 10.67
CA PHE A 217 8.85 11.40 10.78
C PHE A 217 7.89 10.20 10.86
N SER A 218 8.07 9.19 10.03
CA SER A 218 7.24 7.98 10.04
C SER A 218 7.34 7.23 11.36
N ASN A 219 8.56 7.11 11.91
CA ASN A 219 8.83 6.50 13.23
C ASN A 219 8.21 7.29 14.40
N ILE A 220 7.91 8.56 14.20
CA ILE A 220 7.13 9.39 15.14
C ILE A 220 5.62 9.18 14.95
N LEU A 221 5.17 9.10 13.70
CA LEU A 221 3.75 9.08 13.35
C LEU A 221 3.10 7.73 13.67
N PHE A 222 3.64 6.61 13.16
CA PHE A 222 2.94 5.32 13.25
C PHE A 222 2.64 4.87 14.69
N PRO A 223 3.52 5.07 15.71
CA PRO A 223 3.21 4.64 17.07
C PRO A 223 2.04 5.43 17.67
N GLU A 224 1.91 6.71 17.32
CA GLU A 224 0.78 7.53 17.76
C GLU A 224 -0.52 7.08 17.09
N LEU A 225 -0.48 6.76 15.79
CA LEU A 225 -1.62 6.17 15.10
C LEU A 225 -2.03 4.84 15.75
N GLN A 226 -1.06 3.99 16.07
CA GLN A 226 -1.29 2.67 16.68
C GLN A 226 -1.89 2.79 18.08
N ALA A 227 -1.34 3.66 18.94
CA ALA A 227 -1.87 3.93 20.28
C ALA A 227 -3.33 4.42 20.24
N ALA A 228 -3.70 5.19 19.21
CA ALA A 228 -5.09 5.61 19.02
C ALA A 228 -6.03 4.47 18.60
N VAL A 229 -5.57 3.57 17.74
CA VAL A 229 -6.32 2.38 17.32
C VAL A 229 -6.57 1.44 18.51
N LEU A 230 -5.55 1.28 19.37
CA LEU A 230 -5.58 0.47 20.59
C LEU A 230 -6.31 1.15 21.77
N GLU A 231 -6.82 2.36 21.59
CA GLU A 231 -7.49 3.17 22.63
C GLU A 231 -6.62 3.59 23.83
N GLU A 232 -5.31 3.37 23.74
CA GLU A 232 -4.33 3.86 24.71
C GLU A 232 -4.26 5.40 24.72
N LYS A 233 -4.69 6.04 23.63
CA LYS A 233 -4.70 7.49 23.47
C LYS A 233 -5.93 7.97 22.68
N PRO A 234 -6.57 9.10 23.06
CA PRO A 234 -7.60 9.71 22.22
C PRO A 234 -7.06 10.08 20.83
N VAL A 235 -7.82 9.78 19.78
CA VAL A 235 -7.42 10.00 18.36
C VAL A 235 -6.88 11.40 18.11
N LYS A 236 -7.57 12.44 18.58
CA LYS A 236 -7.11 13.82 18.40
C LYS A 236 -5.78 14.08 19.10
N LYS A 237 -5.62 13.57 20.32
CA LYS A 237 -4.38 13.74 21.09
C LYS A 237 -3.21 13.03 20.43
N ALA A 238 -3.41 11.82 19.91
CA ALA A 238 -2.36 11.10 19.18
C ALA A 238 -1.86 11.89 17.95
N LEU A 239 -2.79 12.42 17.14
CA LEU A 239 -2.42 13.22 15.98
C LEU A 239 -1.76 14.54 16.40
N ASP A 240 -2.24 15.21 17.45
CA ASP A 240 -1.62 16.43 17.98
C ASP A 240 -0.20 16.17 18.52
N ASP A 241 0.02 15.06 19.23
CA ASP A 241 1.32 14.67 19.76
C ASP A 241 2.30 14.36 18.60
N ALA A 242 1.86 13.60 17.59
CA ALA A 242 2.65 13.31 16.39
C ALA A 242 3.02 14.57 15.60
N ALA A 243 2.11 15.55 15.52
CA ALA A 243 2.35 16.81 14.82
C ALA A 243 3.33 17.74 15.55
N ARG A 244 3.50 17.58 16.87
CA ARG A 244 4.38 18.41 17.72
C ARG A 244 5.81 17.90 17.82
N LYS A 245 6.05 16.59 17.69
CA LYS A 245 7.40 16.04 17.94
C LYS A 245 8.41 16.68 16.98
N PRO A 246 9.48 17.30 17.52
CA PRO A 246 10.38 18.13 16.73
C PRO A 246 11.11 17.28 15.68
N ARG A 247 11.18 17.82 14.47
CA ARG A 247 12.07 17.34 13.41
C ARG A 247 13.50 17.66 13.84
N ARG A 248 14.18 16.70 14.43
CA ARG A 248 15.63 16.74 14.63
C ARG A 248 16.24 15.56 13.91
#